data_AF-A0A8B6BHX1-F1
#
_entry.id   AF-A0A8B6BHX1-F1
#
_cell.length_a   1.000
_cell.length_b   1.000
_cell.length_c   1.000
_cell.angle_alpha   90.00
_cell.angle_beta   90.00
_cell.angle_gamma   90.00
#
_symmetry.space_group_name_H-M   'P 1'
#
loop_
_entity.id
_entity.type
_entity.pdbx_description
1 polymer ?
#
loop_
_entity_poly.entity_id
_entity_poly.type
_entity_poly.pdbx_seq_one_letter_code
_entity_poly.pdbx_strand_id
1 'polypeptide(L)'
;MDLNKYMKSHTMHYPLEPREAFYGGRTEAFTMYKEAAKDESINYYDVTSLYPFINKTGKIPLGHPLIITENFKNIDAYEGLVKCKINPPRNLYLPVLPSRIKGKLMFGLCRTCMEDGVTENCCHNVDSRALTGTWVSDEIKKAVEKGYEIEEIYEVWHFENVSQYDPLLRQGGVFTEYVNTFLKIKQEASGWPDCFWGKFGQRLNLPRTTYLTDPSIYFDILTSDSQEVQDVSFVTDDMVRINWINQSQFIEETGRTNVVIAAYTTTQARLQLYKYLENLGDRALYCDTDSIIFSSKPGDWRPITGDYLGDLTDETPNNNIDVFVSGGPKNYGYKLKNPDRDGNRTCCKIRGITLNYKNALELNFDTMKDVVQGKTDKITVTDDNKICREVKTTNIITRAEDKTYKIVFDKRVLKKDYTTTPYGM
;
A
#
# COMPACT_ATOMS: atom_id res chain seq x y z
N MET A 1 14.37 42.97 13.31
CA MET A 1 13.44 41.85 13.04
C MET A 1 13.90 40.69 13.89
N ASP A 2 13.05 40.21 14.80
CA ASP A 2 13.39 39.13 15.73
C ASP A 2 13.46 37.80 14.97
N LEU A 3 14.66 37.23 14.84
CA LEU A 3 14.92 36.03 14.02
C LEU A 3 14.05 34.85 14.47
N ASN A 4 13.76 34.78 15.77
CA ASN A 4 12.86 33.78 16.35
C ASN A 4 11.39 33.99 15.91
N LYS A 5 10.96 35.23 15.73
CA LYS A 5 9.61 35.54 15.22
C LYS A 5 9.53 35.25 13.72
N TYR A 6 10.61 35.47 12.98
CA TYR A 6 10.73 35.13 11.55
C TYR A 6 10.78 33.61 11.32
N MET A 7 11.58 32.87 12.09
CA MET A 7 11.67 31.40 11.98
C MET A 7 10.41 30.68 12.49
N LYS A 8 9.66 31.27 13.42
CA LYS A 8 8.35 30.74 13.83
C LYS A 8 7.22 31.10 12.86
N SER A 9 7.36 32.16 12.07
CA SER A 9 6.34 32.56 11.07
C SER A 9 6.61 32.01 9.67
N HIS A 10 7.86 31.66 9.35
CA HIS A 10 8.23 30.98 8.12
C HIS A 10 8.53 29.52 8.40
N THR A 11 7.55 28.65 8.18
CA THR A 11 7.81 27.22 8.02
C THR A 11 8.72 27.05 6.80
N MET A 12 9.96 26.61 6.99
CA MET A 12 10.81 26.19 5.87
C MET A 12 10.19 24.94 5.26
N HIS A 13 9.63 25.07 4.06
CA HIS A 13 9.20 23.92 3.28
C HIS A 13 10.40 23.39 2.50
N TYR A 14 10.81 22.16 2.80
CA TYR A 14 11.80 21.47 1.98
C TYR A 14 11.27 21.27 0.55
N PRO A 15 12.14 21.18 -0.45
CA PRO A 15 11.74 20.88 -1.82
C PRO A 15 10.90 19.60 -1.94
N LEU A 16 10.18 19.47 -3.05
CA LEU A 16 9.43 18.27 -3.39
C LEU A 16 10.37 17.08 -3.58
N GLU A 17 10.15 16.01 -2.82
CA GLU A 17 10.84 14.73 -3.03
C GLU A 17 9.92 13.72 -3.75
N PRO A 18 10.26 13.28 -4.98
CA PRO A 18 9.39 12.39 -5.76
C PRO A 18 9.01 11.08 -5.06
N ARG A 19 9.89 10.60 -4.16
CA ARG A 19 9.66 9.37 -3.40
C ARG A 19 8.57 9.51 -2.35
N GLU A 20 8.30 10.73 -1.87
CA GLU A 20 7.18 10.98 -0.97
C GLU A 20 5.84 10.66 -1.65
N ALA A 21 5.70 10.98 -2.94
CA ALA A 21 4.50 10.69 -3.74
C ALA A 21 4.30 9.20 -4.05
N PHE A 22 5.32 8.36 -3.86
CA PHE A 22 5.24 6.94 -4.20
C PHE A 22 4.58 6.12 -3.07
N TYR A 23 3.26 6.07 -3.03
CA TYR A 23 2.52 5.22 -2.08
C TYR A 23 2.23 3.82 -2.62
N GLY A 24 2.10 2.84 -1.73
CA GLY A 24 1.71 1.47 -2.10
C GLY A 24 0.24 1.35 -2.48
N GLY A 25 -0.23 0.11 -2.63
CA GLY A 25 -1.66 -0.16 -2.80
C GLY A 25 -2.48 0.11 -1.55
N ARG A 26 -3.80 0.29 -1.75
CA ARG A 26 -4.76 0.49 -0.67
C ARG A 26 -5.13 -0.86 -0.05
N THR A 27 -4.97 -0.97 1.28
CA THR A 27 -5.39 -2.15 2.04
C THR A 27 -6.10 -1.70 3.31
N GLU A 28 -7.39 -1.95 3.38
CA GLU A 28 -8.27 -1.57 4.49
C GLU A 28 -9.34 -2.64 4.75
N ALA A 29 -9.65 -2.85 6.02
CA ALA A 29 -10.83 -3.61 6.42
C ALA A 29 -11.90 -2.60 6.82
N PHE A 30 -13.04 -2.61 6.14
CA PHE A 30 -14.18 -1.74 6.43
C PHE A 30 -15.10 -2.37 7.47
N THR A 31 -15.20 -3.71 7.46
CA THR A 31 -15.99 -4.50 8.41
C THR A 31 -15.17 -5.69 8.93
N MET A 32 -15.13 -5.88 10.25
CA MET A 32 -14.37 -6.95 10.90
C MET A 32 -15.15 -8.27 10.97
N TYR A 33 -16.48 -8.22 11.03
CA TYR A 33 -17.34 -9.41 11.05
C TYR A 33 -18.62 -9.14 10.26
N LYS A 34 -18.94 -10.01 9.31
CA LYS A 34 -20.21 -9.96 8.56
C LYS A 34 -20.69 -11.37 8.28
N GLU A 35 -21.94 -11.62 8.63
CA GLU A 35 -22.68 -12.82 8.27
C GLU A 35 -23.75 -12.44 7.26
N ALA A 36 -23.85 -13.21 6.18
CA ALA A 36 -24.78 -12.96 5.11
C ALA A 36 -26.22 -13.22 5.60
N ALA A 37 -27.09 -12.23 5.45
CA ALA A 37 -28.52 -12.44 5.63
C ALA A 37 -29.09 -13.43 4.60
N LYS A 38 -30.31 -13.93 4.81
CA LYS A 38 -30.98 -14.89 3.91
C LYS A 38 -30.97 -14.45 2.44
N ASP A 39 -31.17 -13.15 2.20
CA ASP A 39 -31.20 -12.54 0.87
C ASP A 39 -29.93 -11.71 0.55
N GLU A 40 -28.82 -11.98 1.25
CA GLU A 40 -27.53 -11.32 1.03
C GLU A 40 -26.48 -12.35 0.61
N SER A 41 -25.58 -11.96 -0.30
CA SER A 41 -24.38 -12.73 -0.63
C SER A 41 -23.14 -11.87 -0.44
N ILE A 42 -22.07 -12.47 0.09
CA ILE A 42 -20.75 -11.85 0.13
C ILE A 42 -19.96 -12.40 -1.06
N ASN A 43 -19.34 -11.50 -1.82
CA ASN A 43 -18.66 -11.79 -3.07
C ASN A 43 -17.21 -11.31 -2.96
N TYR A 44 -16.28 -12.04 -3.58
CA TYR A 44 -14.86 -11.71 -3.59
C TYR A 44 -14.39 -11.57 -5.04
N TYR A 45 -14.16 -10.33 -5.47
CA TYR A 45 -13.63 -10.03 -6.80
C TYR A 45 -12.17 -9.57 -6.73
N ASP A 46 -11.38 -9.96 -7.74
CA ASP A 46 -9.98 -9.59 -7.91
C ASP A 46 -9.74 -9.01 -9.32
N VAL A 47 -9.00 -7.91 -9.43
CA VAL A 47 -8.68 -7.33 -10.73
C VAL A 47 -7.54 -8.11 -11.38
N THR A 48 -7.83 -8.75 -12.51
CA THR A 48 -6.84 -9.54 -13.24
C THR A 48 -5.66 -8.68 -13.69
N SER A 49 -4.53 -8.82 -12.98
CA SER A 49 -3.26 -8.14 -13.27
C SER A 49 -3.39 -6.60 -13.32
N LEU A 50 -3.88 -6.00 -12.21
CA LEU A 50 -4.11 -4.56 -12.09
C LEU A 50 -2.91 -3.70 -12.51
N TYR A 51 -1.70 -3.97 -12.01
CA TYR A 51 -0.53 -3.15 -12.36
C TYR A 51 -0.14 -3.24 -13.85
N PRO A 52 -0.06 -4.45 -14.46
CA PRO A 52 0.08 -4.56 -15.91
C PRO A 52 -1.03 -3.85 -16.70
N PHE A 53 -2.29 -3.92 -16.26
CA PHE A 53 -3.39 -3.19 -16.89
C PHE A 53 -3.13 -1.67 -16.87
N ILE A 54 -2.81 -1.10 -15.71
CA ILE A 54 -2.51 0.32 -15.57
C ILE A 54 -1.27 0.73 -16.38
N ASN A 55 -0.24 -0.11 -16.47
CA ASN A 55 0.91 0.23 -17.31
C ASN A 55 0.60 0.22 -18.80
N LYS A 56 -0.35 -0.62 -19.22
CA LYS A 56 -0.82 -0.66 -20.60
C LYS A 56 -1.74 0.51 -20.93
N THR A 57 -2.69 0.84 -20.06
CA THR A 57 -3.79 1.79 -20.38
C THR A 57 -3.65 3.15 -19.70
N GLY A 58 -2.90 3.20 -18.61
CA GLY A 58 -2.72 4.38 -17.79
C GLY A 58 -1.80 5.40 -18.42
N LYS A 59 -1.88 6.61 -17.88
CA LYS A 59 -1.07 7.75 -18.30
C LYS A 59 0.27 7.78 -17.60
N ILE A 60 1.31 8.18 -18.33
CA ILE A 60 2.68 8.19 -17.85
C ILE A 60 3.35 9.50 -18.28
N PRO A 61 3.91 10.28 -17.33
CA PRO A 61 4.64 11.49 -17.67
C PRO A 61 5.96 11.15 -18.35
N LEU A 62 6.33 11.95 -19.35
CA LEU A 62 7.54 11.80 -20.15
C LEU A 62 8.41 13.06 -20.08
N GLY A 63 9.73 12.85 -20.16
CA GLY A 63 10.71 13.95 -20.16
C GLY A 63 11.03 14.48 -18.76
N HIS A 64 11.54 15.70 -18.71
CA HIS A 64 11.88 16.39 -17.47
C HIS A 64 10.72 17.27 -17.00
N PRO A 65 10.48 17.38 -15.69
CA PRO A 65 9.44 18.25 -15.16
C PRO A 65 9.87 19.72 -15.23
N LEU A 66 8.89 20.59 -15.49
CA LEU A 66 8.94 22.00 -15.16
C LEU A 66 8.64 22.18 -13.68
N ILE A 67 9.61 22.71 -12.94
CA ILE A 67 9.47 22.98 -11.51
C ILE A 67 8.83 24.36 -11.34
N ILE A 68 7.66 24.39 -10.72
CA ILE A 68 6.87 25.59 -10.47
C ILE A 68 6.80 25.79 -8.96
N THR A 69 7.29 26.94 -8.49
CA THR A 69 7.36 27.32 -7.07
C THR A 69 6.51 28.53 -6.73
N GLU A 70 5.96 29.22 -7.73
CA GLU A 70 5.15 30.43 -7.57
C GLU A 70 4.06 30.53 -8.65
N ASN A 71 3.07 31.40 -8.42
CA ASN A 71 1.97 31.68 -9.34
C ASN A 71 1.20 30.41 -9.76
N PHE A 72 0.79 29.62 -8.77
CA PHE A 72 0.09 28.37 -9.00
C PHE A 72 -1.26 28.58 -9.70
N LYS A 73 -1.54 27.72 -10.69
CA LYS A 73 -2.81 27.62 -11.41
C LYS A 73 -3.74 26.65 -10.67
N ASN A 74 -4.96 26.53 -11.18
CA ASN A 74 -5.86 25.46 -10.75
C ASN A 74 -5.20 24.08 -10.96
N ILE A 75 -5.43 23.15 -10.03
CA ILE A 75 -4.89 21.79 -10.05
C ILE A 75 -5.17 21.04 -11.36
N ASP A 76 -6.29 21.33 -12.03
CA ASP A 76 -6.66 20.71 -13.30
C ASP A 76 -5.65 20.98 -14.41
N ALA A 77 -4.94 22.10 -14.34
CA ALA A 77 -3.91 22.49 -15.31
C ALA A 77 -2.60 21.71 -15.14
N TYR A 78 -2.44 20.96 -14.04
CA TYR A 78 -1.20 20.27 -13.73
C TYR A 78 -1.29 18.77 -14.01
N GLU A 79 -0.23 18.27 -14.63
CA GLU A 79 0.08 16.86 -14.79
C GLU A 79 1.45 16.61 -14.19
N GLY A 80 1.51 15.93 -13.05
CA GLY A 80 2.78 15.53 -12.44
C GLY A 80 2.68 15.28 -10.93
N LEU A 81 3.67 15.77 -10.19
CA LEU A 81 3.72 15.68 -8.74
C LEU A 81 3.42 17.04 -8.13
N VAL A 82 2.66 17.05 -7.04
CA VAL A 82 2.25 18.27 -6.35
C VAL A 82 2.46 18.08 -4.86
N LYS A 83 3.21 19.01 -4.26
CA LYS A 83 3.37 19.12 -2.81
C LYS A 83 2.43 20.21 -2.31
N CYS A 84 1.47 19.84 -1.47
CA CYS A 84 0.46 20.77 -0.98
C CYS A 84 0.00 20.44 0.44
N LYS A 85 -0.65 21.42 1.06
CA LYS A 85 -1.49 21.29 2.25
C LYS A 85 -2.94 21.28 1.81
N ILE A 86 -3.67 20.23 2.17
CA ILE A 86 -5.04 20.00 1.73
C ILE A 86 -5.93 19.58 2.89
N ASN A 87 -7.13 20.15 2.94
CA ASN A 87 -8.12 19.94 3.99
C ASN A 87 -9.15 18.88 3.57
N PRO A 88 -9.22 17.75 4.28
CA PRO A 88 -10.24 16.75 4.00
C PRO A 88 -11.64 17.19 4.48
N PRO A 89 -12.71 16.79 3.77
CA PRO A 89 -14.09 16.98 4.24
C PRO A 89 -14.32 16.22 5.55
N ARG A 90 -15.31 16.64 6.35
CA ARG A 90 -15.60 16.00 7.66
C ARG A 90 -16.26 14.63 7.52
N ASN A 91 -17.17 14.45 6.58
CA ASN A 91 -18.01 13.25 6.52
C ASN A 91 -17.81 12.47 5.22
N LEU A 92 -16.61 11.93 5.02
CA LEU A 92 -16.29 11.09 3.87
C LEU A 92 -15.90 9.68 4.31
N TYR A 93 -16.75 8.70 3.99
CA TYR A 93 -16.57 7.30 4.41
C TYR A 93 -15.29 6.66 3.84
N LEU A 94 -14.95 7.02 2.60
CA LEU A 94 -13.77 6.54 1.87
C LEU A 94 -12.81 7.71 1.59
N PRO A 95 -11.84 7.99 2.47
CA PRO A 95 -10.82 8.99 2.17
C PRO A 95 -10.03 8.60 0.92
N VAL A 96 -9.64 9.61 0.14
CA VAL A 96 -8.96 9.43 -1.15
C VAL A 96 -7.45 9.42 -0.94
N LEU A 97 -6.94 10.39 -0.19
CA LEU A 97 -5.50 10.64 -0.11
C LEU A 97 -4.80 9.68 0.86
N PRO A 98 -3.72 9.02 0.43
CA PRO A 98 -2.85 8.27 1.32
C PRO A 98 -2.00 9.20 2.19
N SER A 99 -1.74 8.78 3.43
CA SER A 99 -0.78 9.42 4.33
C SER A 99 0.06 8.37 5.05
N ARG A 100 1.36 8.66 5.22
CA ARG A 100 2.27 7.82 6.01
C ARG A 100 2.34 8.32 7.44
N ILE A 101 1.65 7.64 8.35
CA ILE A 101 1.65 7.97 9.78
C ILE A 101 2.28 6.82 10.54
N LYS A 102 3.29 7.10 11.39
CA LYS A 102 4.02 6.10 12.19
C LYS A 102 4.53 4.91 11.35
N GLY A 103 5.00 5.16 10.13
CA GLY A 103 5.51 4.13 9.20
C GLY A 103 4.43 3.28 8.52
N LYS A 104 3.14 3.58 8.73
CA LYS A 104 2.01 2.86 8.13
C LYS A 104 1.29 3.73 7.10
N LEU A 105 0.83 3.09 6.03
CA LEU A 105 -0.04 3.72 5.04
C LEU A 105 -1.49 3.73 5.56
N MET A 106 -2.03 4.92 5.80
CA MET A 106 -3.37 5.17 6.31
C MET A 106 -4.14 6.09 5.37
N PHE A 107 -5.47 6.02 5.44
CA PHE A 107 -6.40 6.87 4.71
C PHE A 107 -7.37 7.47 5.73
N GLY A 108 -7.20 8.75 6.05
CA GLY A 108 -7.98 9.44 7.09
C GLY A 108 -8.28 10.89 6.71
N LEU A 109 -9.14 11.51 7.51
CA LEU A 109 -9.67 12.87 7.29
C LEU A 109 -9.06 13.91 8.24
N CYS A 110 -8.22 13.48 9.17
CA CYS A 110 -7.52 14.36 10.10
C CYS A 110 -6.15 13.80 10.42
N ARG A 111 -5.11 14.59 10.15
CA ARG A 111 -3.72 14.24 10.48
C ARG A 111 -3.54 13.93 11.97
N THR A 112 -3.97 14.84 12.85
CA THR A 112 -3.83 14.66 14.31
C THR A 112 -4.59 13.44 14.83
N CYS A 113 -5.81 13.16 14.33
CA CYS A 113 -6.54 11.96 14.74
C CYS A 113 -5.83 10.67 14.33
N MET A 114 -5.17 10.65 13.15
CA MET A 114 -4.36 9.50 12.72
C MET A 114 -3.09 9.36 13.56
N GLU A 115 -2.44 10.48 13.91
CA GLU A 115 -1.23 10.50 14.74
C GLU A 115 -1.52 10.01 16.17
N ASP A 116 -2.57 10.53 16.80
CA ASP A 116 -2.92 10.24 18.20
C ASP A 116 -3.78 8.99 18.35
N GLY A 117 -4.38 8.49 17.26
CA GLY A 117 -5.28 7.34 17.29
C GLY A 117 -6.63 7.66 17.95
N VAL A 118 -7.15 8.88 17.72
CA VAL A 118 -8.42 9.34 18.31
C VAL A 118 -9.58 8.54 17.73
N THR A 119 -10.31 7.83 18.60
CA THR A 119 -11.47 7.02 18.22
C THR A 119 -12.79 7.76 18.33
N GLU A 120 -12.82 8.89 19.04
CA GLU A 120 -13.98 9.77 19.17
C GLU A 120 -14.12 10.72 17.97
N ASN A 121 -15.28 11.39 17.88
CA ASN A 121 -15.53 12.36 16.83
C ASN A 121 -14.51 13.50 16.86
N CYS A 122 -14.06 13.92 15.68
CA CYS A 122 -12.97 14.89 15.58
C CYS A 122 -13.39 16.31 15.95
N CYS A 123 -12.83 16.84 17.04
CA CYS A 123 -12.99 18.23 17.47
C CYS A 123 -11.86 19.17 17.00
N HIS A 124 -10.89 18.66 16.23
CA HIS A 124 -9.76 19.44 15.75
C HIS A 124 -10.16 20.54 14.75
N ASN A 125 -9.38 21.63 14.76
CA ASN A 125 -9.51 22.73 13.81
C ASN A 125 -9.02 22.34 12.40
N VAL A 126 -9.29 23.19 11.42
CA VAL A 126 -8.95 22.94 10.01
C VAL A 126 -7.44 22.69 9.85
N ASP A 127 -6.59 23.54 10.44
CA ASP A 127 -5.13 23.41 10.34
C ASP A 127 -4.55 22.11 10.89
N SER A 128 -5.08 21.62 12.02
CA SER A 128 -4.61 20.36 12.62
C SER A 128 -5.12 19.15 11.83
N ARG A 129 -6.26 19.29 11.15
CA ARG A 129 -6.83 18.25 10.28
C ARG A 129 -6.09 18.13 8.95
N ALA A 130 -5.57 19.26 8.45
CA ALA A 130 -4.92 19.36 7.16
C ALA A 130 -3.85 18.28 6.95
N LEU A 131 -3.89 17.64 5.78
CA LEU A 131 -2.87 16.72 5.32
C LEU A 131 -1.81 17.52 4.57
N THR A 132 -0.55 17.29 4.88
CA THR A 132 0.57 17.85 4.13
C THR A 132 1.39 16.71 3.56
N GLY A 133 1.64 16.76 2.27
CA GLY A 133 2.35 15.70 1.57
C GLY A 133 2.54 16.00 0.10
N THR A 134 3.20 15.06 -0.56
CA THR A 134 3.39 15.07 -2.01
C THR A 134 2.52 13.97 -2.59
N TRP A 135 1.72 14.29 -3.62
CA TRP A 135 0.86 13.33 -4.33
C TRP A 135 0.98 13.53 -5.84
N VAL A 136 0.53 12.53 -6.60
CA VAL A 136 0.33 12.67 -8.05
C VAL A 136 -0.92 13.53 -8.26
N SER A 137 -0.88 14.42 -9.25
CA SER A 137 -1.95 15.37 -9.55
C SER A 137 -3.34 14.73 -9.63
N ASP A 138 -3.45 13.51 -10.17
CA ASP A 138 -4.72 12.79 -10.33
C ASP A 138 -5.40 12.44 -9.02
N GLU A 139 -4.61 12.08 -8.01
CA GLU A 139 -5.14 11.74 -6.70
C GLU A 139 -5.72 12.98 -6.03
N ILE A 140 -5.08 14.14 -6.25
CA ILE A 140 -5.56 15.44 -5.78
C ILE A 140 -6.80 15.87 -6.56
N LYS A 141 -6.83 15.73 -7.90
CA LYS A 141 -8.01 16.01 -8.72
C LYS A 141 -9.22 15.20 -8.22
N LYS A 142 -9.03 13.90 -7.96
CA LYS A 142 -10.09 13.05 -7.39
C LYS A 142 -10.44 13.44 -5.95
N ALA A 143 -9.49 13.88 -5.14
CA ALA A 143 -9.75 14.37 -3.80
C ALA A 143 -10.60 15.65 -3.84
N VAL A 144 -10.27 16.62 -4.69
CA VAL A 144 -11.06 17.86 -4.86
C VAL A 144 -12.49 17.54 -5.33
N GLU A 145 -12.66 16.58 -6.26
CA GLU A 145 -13.98 16.07 -6.66
C GLU A 145 -14.80 15.51 -5.47
N LYS A 146 -14.13 14.96 -4.45
CA LYS A 146 -14.75 14.42 -3.23
C LYS A 146 -14.88 15.46 -2.10
N GLY A 147 -14.65 16.74 -2.39
CA GLY A 147 -14.85 17.84 -1.45
C GLY A 147 -13.63 18.17 -0.59
N TYR A 148 -12.42 17.82 -1.03
CA TYR A 148 -11.20 18.30 -0.39
C TYR A 148 -10.89 19.71 -0.87
N GLU A 149 -10.41 20.56 0.04
CA GLU A 149 -10.05 21.95 -0.26
C GLU A 149 -8.53 22.12 -0.16
N ILE A 150 -7.89 22.54 -1.25
CA ILE A 150 -6.45 22.83 -1.25
C ILE A 150 -6.25 24.15 -0.52
N GLU A 151 -5.47 24.12 0.56
CA GLU A 151 -5.17 25.30 1.37
C GLU A 151 -3.97 26.05 0.80
N GLU A 152 -2.88 25.32 0.52
CA GLU A 152 -1.64 25.89 0.04
C GLU A 152 -0.90 24.89 -0.85
N ILE A 153 -0.36 25.36 -1.97
CA ILE A 153 0.53 24.58 -2.84
C ILE A 153 1.94 25.10 -2.60
N TYR A 154 2.89 24.20 -2.34
CA TYR A 154 4.28 24.54 -2.07
C TYR A 154 5.15 24.42 -3.31
N GLU A 155 4.97 23.35 -4.08
CA GLU A 155 5.78 23.08 -5.27
C GLU A 155 5.04 22.11 -6.20
N VAL A 156 5.16 22.34 -7.50
CA VAL A 156 4.59 21.48 -8.55
C VAL A 156 5.68 21.08 -9.54
N TRP A 157 5.80 19.79 -9.79
CA TRP A 157 6.60 19.23 -10.88
C TRP A 157 5.67 18.87 -12.01
N HIS A 158 5.56 19.75 -13.00
CA HIS A 158 4.66 19.57 -14.13
C HIS A 158 5.37 18.97 -15.34
N PHE A 159 4.81 17.92 -15.93
CA PHE A 159 5.29 17.32 -17.18
C PHE A 159 4.41 17.79 -18.34
N GLU A 160 5.01 18.43 -19.33
CA GLU A 160 4.30 18.90 -20.53
C GLU A 160 3.80 17.73 -21.38
N ASN A 161 4.55 16.63 -21.41
CA ASN A 161 4.26 15.47 -22.23
C ASN A 161 3.78 14.31 -21.35
N VAL A 162 2.59 13.80 -21.66
CA VAL A 162 2.02 12.61 -21.04
C VAL A 162 1.64 11.63 -22.14
N SER A 163 2.10 10.38 -22.02
CA SER A 163 1.72 9.30 -22.91
C SER A 163 0.63 8.45 -22.26
N GLN A 164 -0.44 8.18 -23.02
CA GLN A 164 -1.51 7.29 -22.63
C GLN A 164 -1.88 6.42 -23.83
N TYR A 165 -2.30 5.17 -23.59
CA TYR A 165 -2.80 4.30 -24.64
C TYR A 165 -4.23 4.67 -25.00
N ASP A 166 -4.51 4.81 -26.29
CA ASP A 166 -5.85 5.01 -26.82
C ASP A 166 -6.44 3.64 -27.22
N PRO A 167 -7.49 3.14 -26.53
CA PRO A 167 -8.13 1.87 -26.87
C PRO A 167 -8.82 1.85 -28.24
N LEU A 168 -9.29 3.00 -28.74
CA LEU A 168 -10.02 3.11 -30.02
C LEU A 168 -9.05 3.04 -31.19
N LEU A 169 -7.98 3.83 -31.12
CA LEU A 169 -6.93 3.87 -32.15
C LEU A 169 -5.92 2.71 -32.01
N ARG A 170 -5.91 2.03 -30.86
CA ARG A 170 -4.95 0.98 -30.47
C ARG A 170 -3.49 1.43 -30.58
N GLN A 171 -3.23 2.72 -30.33
CA GLN A 171 -1.91 3.34 -30.44
C GLN A 171 -1.55 4.08 -29.14
N GLY A 172 -0.25 4.30 -28.94
CA GLY A 172 0.28 4.99 -27.75
C GLY A 172 0.54 4.06 -26.56
N GLY A 173 0.84 4.68 -25.42
CA GLY A 173 1.23 4.02 -24.17
C GLY A 173 2.66 3.48 -24.21
N VAL A 174 3.45 3.85 -23.20
CA VAL A 174 4.89 3.53 -23.11
C VAL A 174 5.14 2.03 -22.97
N PHE A 175 4.29 1.33 -22.21
CA PHE A 175 4.47 -0.09 -21.89
C PHE A 175 3.50 -1.01 -22.63
N THR A 176 2.74 -0.50 -23.59
CA THR A 176 1.69 -1.26 -24.30
C THR A 176 2.25 -2.52 -24.97
N GLU A 177 3.29 -2.37 -25.81
CA GLU A 177 3.89 -3.50 -26.54
C GLU A 177 4.53 -4.51 -25.58
N TYR A 178 5.21 -4.03 -24.55
CA TYR A 178 5.79 -4.87 -23.51
C TYR A 178 4.71 -5.73 -22.83
N VAL A 179 3.64 -5.11 -22.33
CA VAL A 179 2.56 -5.82 -21.65
C VAL A 179 1.89 -6.81 -22.60
N ASN A 180 1.67 -6.45 -23.87
CA ASN A 180 1.10 -7.36 -24.87
C ASN A 180 1.99 -8.59 -25.11
N THR A 181 3.31 -8.42 -25.24
CA THR A 181 4.25 -9.53 -25.41
C THR A 181 4.21 -10.49 -24.23
N PHE A 182 4.26 -9.99 -23.00
CA PHE A 182 4.22 -10.84 -21.81
C PHE A 182 2.85 -11.46 -21.56
N LEU A 183 1.75 -10.79 -21.93
CA LEU A 183 0.42 -11.39 -21.88
C LEU A 183 0.27 -12.50 -22.91
N LYS A 184 0.80 -12.33 -24.11
CA LYS A 184 0.85 -13.38 -25.13
C LYS A 184 1.62 -14.60 -24.60
N ILE A 185 2.80 -14.38 -24.02
CA ILE A 185 3.58 -15.46 -23.38
C ILE A 185 2.77 -16.12 -22.26
N LYS A 186 2.11 -15.36 -21.38
CA LYS A 186 1.29 -15.91 -20.29
C LYS A 186 0.09 -16.73 -20.78
N GLN A 187 -0.50 -16.36 -21.92
CA GLN A 187 -1.59 -17.13 -22.54
C GLN A 187 -1.08 -18.38 -23.27
N GLU A 188 0.08 -18.29 -23.91
CA GLU A 188 0.70 -19.40 -24.68
C GLU A 188 1.45 -20.40 -23.78
N ALA A 189 1.97 -19.94 -22.65
CA ALA A 189 2.68 -20.72 -21.65
C ALA A 189 1.93 -20.64 -20.32
N SER A 190 1.28 -21.73 -19.93
CA SER A 190 0.83 -21.93 -18.55
C SER A 190 2.05 -22.12 -17.63
N GLY A 191 2.72 -21.02 -17.28
CA GLY A 191 3.88 -20.95 -16.37
C GLY A 191 4.41 -19.52 -16.17
N TRP A 192 4.81 -19.18 -14.94
CA TRP A 192 5.08 -17.82 -14.42
C TRP A 192 6.33 -17.12 -15.00
N PRO A 193 6.36 -15.77 -15.04
CA PRO A 193 7.61 -15.06 -14.78
C PRO A 193 7.54 -14.03 -13.64
N ASP A 194 8.65 -13.97 -12.89
CA ASP A 194 8.92 -13.14 -11.73
C ASP A 194 8.85 -11.62 -11.97
N CYS A 195 8.34 -10.94 -10.93
CA CYS A 195 7.99 -9.53 -10.86
C CYS A 195 9.09 -8.51 -11.27
N PHE A 196 8.94 -7.86 -12.44
CA PHE A 196 9.79 -6.73 -12.84
C PHE A 196 9.45 -5.41 -12.12
N TRP A 197 8.21 -5.25 -11.65
CA TRP A 197 7.68 -3.95 -11.21
C TRP A 197 8.34 -3.38 -9.94
N GLY A 198 8.81 -4.25 -9.05
CA GLY A 198 9.61 -3.82 -7.89
C GLY A 198 10.89 -3.08 -8.29
N LYS A 199 11.37 -3.24 -9.53
CA LYS A 199 12.60 -2.63 -10.02
C LYS A 199 12.49 -1.11 -10.21
N PHE A 200 11.37 -0.61 -10.75
CA PHE A 200 11.18 0.84 -10.94
C PHE A 200 11.05 1.59 -9.61
N GLY A 201 10.43 0.96 -8.60
CA GLY A 201 10.31 1.49 -7.25
C GLY A 201 11.49 1.16 -6.32
N GLN A 202 12.57 0.57 -6.86
CA GLN A 202 13.69 0.09 -6.05
C GLN A 202 14.27 1.24 -5.20
N ARG A 203 14.59 0.94 -3.94
CA ARG A 203 15.37 1.86 -3.11
C ARG A 203 16.78 1.92 -3.68
N LEU A 204 17.23 3.11 -4.06
CA LEU A 204 18.57 3.32 -4.61
C LEU A 204 19.65 3.09 -3.55
N ASN A 205 19.33 3.41 -2.29
CA ASN A 205 20.21 3.21 -1.14
C ASN A 205 19.76 1.98 -0.35
N LEU A 206 20.35 0.83 -0.64
CA LEU A 206 20.21 -0.39 0.15
C LEU A 206 21.48 -0.58 0.98
N PRO A 207 21.38 -1.08 2.23
CA PRO A 207 22.55 -1.46 3.01
C PRO A 207 23.41 -2.45 2.22
N ARG A 208 24.67 -2.10 2.02
CA ARG A 208 25.66 -2.92 1.33
C ARG A 208 26.54 -3.58 2.36
N THR A 209 26.74 -4.88 2.19
CA THR A 209 27.64 -5.66 3.03
C THR A 209 28.92 -5.91 2.26
N THR A 210 30.05 -5.46 2.82
CA THR A 210 31.38 -5.70 2.26
C THR A 210 32.19 -6.50 3.26
N TYR A 211 32.87 -7.53 2.76
CA TYR A 211 33.81 -8.31 3.56
C TYR A 211 35.22 -7.85 3.22
N LEU A 212 35.97 -7.49 4.25
CA LEU A 212 37.27 -6.88 4.15
C LEU A 212 38.28 -7.70 4.93
N THR A 213 39.43 -7.93 4.32
CA THR A 213 40.60 -8.53 4.96
C THR A 213 41.73 -7.53 5.16
N ASP A 214 41.67 -6.37 4.47
CA ASP A 214 42.67 -5.31 4.56
C ASP A 214 42.22 -4.20 5.53
N PRO A 215 42.98 -3.92 6.60
CA PRO A 215 42.71 -2.84 7.54
C PRO A 215 42.68 -1.44 6.89
N SER A 216 43.40 -1.22 5.80
CA SER A 216 43.47 0.10 5.15
C SER A 216 42.11 0.49 4.54
N ILE A 217 41.50 -0.44 3.81
CA ILE A 217 40.16 -0.28 3.22
C ILE A 217 39.09 -0.14 4.31
N TYR A 218 39.30 -0.81 5.45
CA TYR A 218 38.42 -0.68 6.61
C TYR A 218 38.41 0.75 7.18
N PHE A 219 39.59 1.36 7.36
CA PHE A 219 39.67 2.75 7.81
C PHE A 219 39.16 3.74 6.77
N ASP A 220 39.45 3.53 5.49
CA ASP A 220 38.96 4.39 4.41
C ASP A 220 37.42 4.47 4.40
N ILE A 221 36.73 3.34 4.60
CA ILE A 221 35.26 3.28 4.67
C ILE A 221 34.73 3.97 5.94
N LEU A 222 35.40 3.83 7.08
CA LEU A 222 35.01 4.47 8.34
C LEU A 222 35.18 5.99 8.31
N THR A 223 36.19 6.49 7.60
CA THR A 223 36.49 7.93 7.51
C THR A 223 35.89 8.59 6.27
N SER A 224 35.13 7.85 5.47
CA SER A 224 34.53 8.36 4.23
C SER A 224 33.32 9.23 4.53
N ASP A 225 33.35 10.50 4.10
CA ASP A 225 32.19 11.40 4.19
C ASP A 225 31.01 10.96 3.29
N SER A 226 31.23 10.00 2.38
CA SER A 226 30.20 9.53 1.44
C SER A 226 29.44 8.30 1.94
N GLN A 227 30.02 7.53 2.87
CA GLN A 227 29.52 6.23 3.33
C GLN A 227 29.27 6.26 4.83
N GLU A 228 28.06 5.89 5.25
CA GLU A 228 27.69 5.79 6.66
C GLU A 228 27.68 4.32 7.07
N VAL A 229 28.56 3.95 8.00
CA VAL A 229 28.68 2.59 8.53
C VAL A 229 27.59 2.35 9.58
N GLN A 230 26.77 1.31 9.36
CA GLN A 230 25.69 0.91 10.26
C GLN A 230 26.10 -0.17 11.26
N ASP A 231 26.90 -1.15 10.81
CA ASP A 231 27.29 -2.31 11.62
C ASP A 231 28.68 -2.79 11.20
N VAL A 232 29.47 -3.22 12.17
CA VAL A 232 30.77 -3.87 11.96
C VAL A 232 30.78 -5.15 12.76
N SER A 233 31.05 -6.28 12.10
CA SER A 233 31.14 -7.58 12.76
C SER A 233 32.36 -8.35 12.24
N PHE A 234 33.15 -8.88 13.16
CA PHE A 234 34.25 -9.79 12.83
C PHE A 234 33.68 -11.17 12.53
N VAL A 235 33.94 -11.67 11.32
CA VAL A 235 33.50 -13.00 10.88
C VAL A 235 34.56 -14.03 11.25
N THR A 236 35.84 -13.66 11.08
CA THR A 236 37.03 -14.39 11.52
C THR A 236 38.08 -13.38 12.01
N ASP A 237 39.19 -13.87 12.57
CA ASP A 237 40.30 -13.00 13.03
C ASP A 237 40.87 -12.12 11.90
N ASP A 238 40.79 -12.59 10.65
CA ASP A 238 41.33 -11.91 9.47
C ASP A 238 40.24 -11.28 8.57
N MET A 239 38.96 -11.35 8.93
CA MET A 239 37.87 -10.87 8.08
C MET A 239 36.83 -10.07 8.85
N VAL A 240 36.67 -8.82 8.43
CA VAL A 240 35.68 -7.89 8.96
C VAL A 240 34.55 -7.71 7.96
N ARG A 241 33.32 -7.85 8.43
CA ARG A 241 32.12 -7.50 7.67
C ARG A 241 31.67 -6.11 8.10
N ILE A 242 31.63 -5.18 7.15
CA ILE A 242 31.03 -3.86 7.33
C ILE A 242 29.69 -3.83 6.60
N ASN A 243 28.65 -3.34 7.26
CA ASN A 243 27.40 -2.95 6.64
C ASN A 243 27.33 -1.42 6.59
N TRP A 244 27.15 -0.85 5.40
CA TRP A 244 27.16 0.60 5.18
C TRP A 244 26.07 1.02 4.20
N ILE A 245 25.65 2.27 4.30
CA ILE A 245 24.74 2.94 3.35
C ILE A 245 25.44 4.17 2.78
N ASN A 246 25.09 4.60 1.57
CA ASN A 246 25.54 5.91 1.10
C ASN A 246 24.76 7.00 1.84
N GLN A 247 25.42 8.10 2.18
CA GLN A 247 24.68 9.26 2.66
C GLN A 247 23.74 9.78 1.55
N SER A 248 22.61 10.38 1.94
CA SER A 248 21.54 10.79 1.02
C SER A 248 22.01 11.69 -0.12
N GLN A 249 23.09 12.44 0.07
CA GLN A 249 23.68 13.38 -0.90
C GLN A 249 24.56 12.70 -1.96
N PHE A 250 25.00 11.46 -1.74
CA PHE A 250 25.94 10.72 -2.61
C PHE A 250 25.31 9.44 -3.20
N ILE A 251 23.98 9.38 -3.25
CA ILE A 251 23.28 8.26 -3.90
C ILE A 251 23.46 8.39 -5.41
N GLU A 252 24.21 7.48 -6.03
CA GLU A 252 24.25 7.36 -7.49
C GLU A 252 22.84 7.03 -8.02
N GLU A 253 22.27 7.96 -8.79
CA GLU A 253 21.02 7.74 -9.49
C GLU A 253 21.25 6.70 -10.59
N THR A 254 20.63 5.52 -10.45
CA THR A 254 20.66 4.55 -11.55
C THR A 254 19.67 4.98 -12.63
N GLY A 255 20.16 5.20 -13.86
CA GLY A 255 19.34 5.54 -15.04
C GLY A 255 18.32 4.47 -15.47
N ARG A 256 18.09 3.44 -14.65
CA ARG A 256 17.11 2.36 -14.87
C ARG A 256 15.88 2.49 -13.97
N THR A 257 15.84 3.47 -13.08
CA THR A 257 14.75 3.65 -12.11
C THR A 257 14.10 5.01 -12.31
N ASN A 258 12.77 5.04 -12.24
CA ASN A 258 12.01 6.29 -12.27
C ASN A 258 10.87 6.19 -11.27
N VAL A 259 11.04 6.90 -10.15
CA VAL A 259 10.09 6.89 -9.03
C VAL A 259 8.79 7.60 -9.39
N VAL A 260 8.83 8.58 -10.31
CA VAL A 260 7.64 9.28 -10.78
C VAL A 260 6.73 8.33 -11.55
N ILE A 261 7.29 7.50 -12.44
CA ILE A 261 6.53 6.46 -13.15
C ILE A 261 5.90 5.49 -12.15
N ALA A 262 6.66 5.03 -11.15
CA ALA A 262 6.13 4.13 -10.12
C ALA A 262 5.01 4.79 -9.28
N ALA A 263 5.12 6.09 -8.97
CA ALA A 263 4.07 6.85 -8.30
C ALA A 263 2.81 6.94 -9.17
N TYR A 264 2.94 7.23 -10.46
CA TYR A 264 1.82 7.27 -11.41
C TYR A 264 1.11 5.92 -11.54
N THR A 265 1.86 4.83 -11.69
CA THR A 265 1.31 3.47 -11.79
C THR A 265 0.52 3.10 -10.53
N THR A 266 1.08 3.38 -9.34
CA THR A 266 0.42 3.04 -8.08
C THR A 266 -0.79 3.92 -7.78
N THR A 267 -0.72 5.21 -8.09
CA THR A 267 -1.86 6.12 -7.94
C THR A 267 -3.01 5.71 -8.85
N GLN A 268 -2.76 5.44 -10.13
CA GLN A 268 -3.81 5.02 -11.05
C GLN A 268 -4.40 3.65 -10.66
N ALA A 269 -3.60 2.72 -10.14
CA ALA A 269 -4.11 1.47 -9.57
C ALA A 269 -5.04 1.73 -8.37
N ARG A 270 -4.67 2.63 -7.44
CA ARG A 270 -5.53 3.02 -6.31
C ARG A 270 -6.81 3.70 -6.79
N LEU A 271 -6.73 4.60 -7.77
CA LEU A 271 -7.90 5.27 -8.34
C LEU A 271 -8.82 4.30 -9.08
N GLN A 272 -8.27 3.30 -9.76
CA GLN A 272 -9.07 2.26 -10.40
C GLN A 272 -9.83 1.43 -9.36
N LEU A 273 -9.17 1.01 -8.28
CA LEU A 273 -9.83 0.36 -7.15
C LEU A 273 -10.89 1.27 -6.52
N TYR A 274 -10.58 2.56 -6.36
CA TYR A 274 -11.47 3.55 -5.75
C TYR A 274 -12.78 3.71 -6.52
N LYS A 275 -12.78 3.63 -7.86
CA LYS A 275 -14.02 3.68 -8.67
C LYS A 275 -15.02 2.61 -8.25
N TYR A 276 -14.55 1.38 -7.96
CA TYR A 276 -15.41 0.31 -7.49
C TYR A 276 -15.86 0.52 -6.05
N LEU A 277 -14.95 0.95 -5.17
CA LEU A 277 -15.25 1.22 -3.77
C LEU A 277 -16.28 2.35 -3.62
N GLU A 278 -16.17 3.40 -4.43
CA GLU A 278 -17.09 4.53 -4.44
C GLU A 278 -18.53 4.09 -4.76
N ASN A 279 -18.70 3.23 -5.77
CA ASN A 279 -20.01 2.70 -6.15
C ASN A 279 -20.57 1.71 -5.12
N LEU A 280 -19.70 0.97 -4.42
CA LEU A 280 -20.10 0.00 -3.40
C LEU A 280 -20.45 0.68 -2.06
N GLY A 281 -19.74 1.75 -1.69
CA GLY A 281 -19.93 2.48 -0.44
C GLY A 281 -19.83 1.56 0.79
N ASP A 282 -20.85 1.60 1.64
CA ASP A 282 -20.93 0.83 2.89
C ASP A 282 -20.98 -0.70 2.70
N ARG A 283 -21.25 -1.16 1.47
CA ARG A 283 -21.29 -2.58 1.13
C ARG A 283 -19.90 -3.20 0.99
N ALA A 284 -18.86 -2.38 0.84
CA ALA A 284 -17.48 -2.86 0.81
C ALA A 284 -17.08 -3.32 2.21
N LEU A 285 -16.64 -4.57 2.34
CA LEU A 285 -16.22 -5.17 3.61
C LEU A 285 -14.70 -5.11 3.78
N TYR A 286 -13.94 -5.33 2.70
CA TYR A 286 -12.48 -5.38 2.72
C TYR A 286 -11.90 -5.08 1.33
N CYS A 287 -10.72 -4.47 1.28
CA CYS A 287 -9.94 -4.34 0.05
C CYS A 287 -8.43 -4.56 0.30
N ASP A 288 -7.73 -5.16 -0.66
CA ASP A 288 -6.27 -5.26 -0.68
C ASP A 288 -5.74 -5.17 -2.10
N THR A 289 -5.09 -4.06 -2.44
CA THR A 289 -4.46 -3.73 -3.74
C THR A 289 -5.39 -3.78 -4.95
N ASP A 290 -5.79 -4.97 -5.32
CA ASP A 290 -6.50 -5.42 -6.52
C ASP A 290 -7.75 -6.25 -6.18
N SER A 291 -7.92 -6.64 -4.92
CA SER A 291 -9.06 -7.40 -4.42
C SER A 291 -10.08 -6.55 -3.67
N ILE A 292 -11.37 -6.89 -3.82
CA ILE A 292 -12.49 -6.33 -3.09
C ILE A 292 -13.41 -7.44 -2.62
N ILE A 293 -13.77 -7.41 -1.33
CA ILE A 293 -14.82 -8.24 -0.75
C ILE A 293 -15.98 -7.33 -0.39
N PHE A 294 -17.18 -7.64 -0.88
CA PHE A 294 -18.36 -6.80 -0.68
C PHE A 294 -19.64 -7.63 -0.55
N SER A 295 -20.64 -7.07 0.13
CA SER A 295 -21.96 -7.67 0.23
C SER A 295 -22.92 -7.15 -0.85
N SER A 296 -23.83 -7.99 -1.30
CA SER A 296 -24.84 -7.62 -2.29
C SER A 296 -26.16 -8.34 -2.05
N LYS A 297 -27.26 -7.64 -2.33
CA LYS A 297 -28.61 -8.18 -2.37
C LYS A 297 -29.08 -8.36 -3.83
N PRO A 298 -30.15 -9.14 -4.08
CA PRO A 298 -30.76 -9.22 -5.40
C PRO A 298 -31.18 -7.83 -5.91
N GLY A 299 -30.69 -7.45 -7.10
CA GLY A 299 -30.99 -6.15 -7.72
C GLY A 299 -29.98 -5.04 -7.42
N ASP A 300 -29.05 -5.24 -6.48
CA ASP A 300 -27.98 -4.29 -6.23
C ASP A 300 -27.00 -4.25 -7.41
N TRP A 301 -26.42 -3.07 -7.66
CA TRP A 301 -25.30 -2.95 -8.59
C TRP A 301 -24.12 -3.80 -8.12
N ARG A 302 -23.53 -4.53 -9.08
CA ARG A 302 -22.32 -5.33 -8.92
C ARG A 302 -21.32 -4.91 -10.01
N PRO A 303 -20.02 -4.86 -9.70
CA PRO A 303 -19.02 -4.68 -10.73
C PRO A 303 -19.13 -5.77 -11.80
N ILE A 304 -18.96 -5.39 -13.06
CA ILE A 304 -19.01 -6.32 -14.19
C ILE A 304 -17.75 -7.18 -14.14
N THR A 305 -17.93 -8.50 -14.25
CA THR A 305 -16.83 -9.47 -14.29
C THR A 305 -16.43 -9.81 -15.71
N GLY A 306 -15.16 -10.17 -15.91
CA GLY A 306 -14.63 -10.60 -17.19
C GLY A 306 -13.31 -11.37 -17.04
N ASP A 307 -12.89 -11.99 -18.15
CA ASP A 307 -11.68 -12.81 -18.20
C ASP A 307 -10.48 -12.07 -18.81
N TYR A 308 -10.65 -10.79 -19.20
CA TYR A 308 -9.61 -10.01 -19.85
C TYR A 308 -8.77 -9.21 -18.86
N LEU A 309 -7.63 -8.71 -19.35
CA LEU A 309 -6.71 -7.89 -18.56
C LEU A 309 -7.42 -6.64 -18.00
N GLY A 310 -7.38 -6.48 -16.67
CA GLY A 310 -8.00 -5.35 -15.98
C GLY A 310 -9.47 -5.53 -15.63
N ASP A 311 -10.08 -6.64 -16.06
CA ASP A 311 -11.42 -7.00 -15.63
C ASP A 311 -11.40 -7.58 -14.21
N LEU A 312 -12.56 -7.54 -13.56
CA LEU A 312 -12.77 -8.19 -12.28
C LEU A 312 -13.11 -9.67 -12.50
N THR A 313 -12.40 -10.54 -11.81
CA THR A 313 -12.64 -11.97 -11.80
C THR A 313 -13.24 -12.36 -10.44
N ASP A 314 -14.27 -13.21 -10.47
CA ASP A 314 -14.85 -13.76 -9.24
C ASP A 314 -13.96 -14.91 -8.74
N GLU A 315 -13.37 -14.72 -7.56
CA GLU A 315 -12.53 -15.72 -6.90
C GLU A 315 -13.34 -16.87 -6.29
N THR A 316 -14.66 -16.67 -6.13
CA THR A 316 -15.58 -17.63 -5.54
C THR A 316 -16.75 -17.96 -6.47
N PRO A 317 -16.46 -18.40 -7.72
CA PRO A 317 -17.50 -18.55 -8.74
C PRO A 317 -18.51 -19.61 -8.31
N ASN A 318 -19.79 -19.24 -8.33
CA ASN A 318 -20.93 -20.08 -7.92
C ASN A 318 -20.93 -20.53 -6.44
N ASN A 319 -20.06 -19.97 -5.60
CA ASN A 319 -20.01 -20.32 -4.19
C ASN A 319 -19.90 -19.08 -3.30
N ASN A 320 -21.05 -18.49 -3.00
CA ASN A 320 -21.10 -17.27 -2.19
C ASN A 320 -20.49 -17.49 -0.80
N ILE A 321 -19.85 -16.44 -0.29
CA ILE A 321 -19.37 -16.39 1.08
C ILE A 321 -20.57 -16.18 2.02
N ASP A 322 -20.64 -17.00 3.06
CA ASP A 322 -21.67 -16.98 4.11
C ASP A 322 -21.23 -16.11 5.29
N VAL A 323 -19.97 -16.26 5.72
CA VAL A 323 -19.41 -15.51 6.85
C VAL A 323 -18.05 -14.98 6.47
N PHE A 324 -17.84 -13.69 6.70
CA PHE A 324 -16.57 -13.00 6.52
C PHE A 324 -16.06 -12.48 7.87
N VAL A 325 -14.76 -12.64 8.10
CA VAL A 325 -14.05 -12.20 9.30
C VAL A 325 -12.75 -11.53 8.88
N SER A 326 -12.44 -10.37 9.45
CA SER A 326 -11.15 -9.71 9.31
C SER A 326 -10.59 -9.38 10.68
N GLY A 327 -9.32 -9.74 10.90
CA GLY A 327 -8.51 -9.27 12.03
C GLY A 327 -7.68 -8.02 11.68
N GLY A 328 -7.90 -7.44 10.50
CA GLY A 328 -7.21 -6.26 9.99
C GLY A 328 -6.56 -6.46 8.62
N PRO A 329 -5.73 -5.50 8.18
CA PRO A 329 -5.06 -5.57 6.88
C PRO A 329 -4.25 -6.85 6.70
N LYS A 330 -4.53 -7.60 5.63
CA LYS A 330 -3.88 -8.88 5.25
C LYS A 330 -4.10 -10.03 6.24
N ASN A 331 -5.08 -9.88 7.12
CA ASN A 331 -5.50 -10.89 8.09
C ASN A 331 -7.03 -11.06 7.99
N TYR A 332 -7.49 -12.02 7.20
CA TYR A 332 -8.91 -12.28 7.01
C TYR A 332 -9.20 -13.75 6.76
N GLY A 333 -10.44 -14.15 7.02
CA GLY A 333 -10.95 -15.47 6.72
C GLY A 333 -12.40 -15.40 6.26
N TYR A 334 -12.82 -16.38 5.48
CA TYR A 334 -14.20 -16.50 5.02
C TYR A 334 -14.65 -17.95 5.00
N LYS A 335 -15.96 -18.13 5.18
CA LYS A 335 -16.65 -19.41 5.09
C LYS A 335 -17.58 -19.40 3.88
N LEU A 336 -17.48 -20.42 3.04
CA LEU A 336 -18.29 -20.60 1.85
C LEU A 336 -19.61 -21.31 2.18
N LYS A 337 -20.68 -21.02 1.43
CA LYS A 337 -21.98 -21.71 1.59
C LYS A 337 -21.88 -23.19 1.25
N ASN A 338 -21.19 -23.51 0.17
CA ASN A 338 -20.91 -24.88 -0.25
C ASN A 338 -19.41 -25.20 -0.07
N PRO A 339 -19.02 -26.49 0.00
CA PRO A 339 -17.61 -26.86 -0.13
C PRO A 339 -17.05 -26.36 -1.46
N ASP A 340 -15.81 -25.88 -1.44
CA ASP A 340 -15.04 -25.59 -2.66
C ASP A 340 -14.72 -26.88 -3.43
N ARG A 341 -14.08 -26.77 -4.60
CA ARG A 341 -13.64 -27.89 -5.44
C ARG A 341 -12.80 -28.92 -4.67
N ASP A 342 -12.02 -28.46 -3.70
CA ASP A 342 -11.17 -29.29 -2.83
C ASP A 342 -11.90 -29.80 -1.57
N GLY A 343 -13.22 -29.56 -1.45
CA GLY A 343 -14.02 -29.93 -0.28
C GLY A 343 -13.88 -28.98 0.92
N ASN A 344 -13.07 -27.94 0.80
CA ASN A 344 -12.85 -26.95 1.87
C ASN A 344 -14.02 -25.97 1.99
N ARG A 345 -14.51 -25.76 3.21
CA ARG A 345 -15.58 -24.78 3.48
C ARG A 345 -15.09 -23.45 4.01
N THR A 346 -13.83 -23.37 4.43
CA THR A 346 -13.26 -22.21 5.10
C THR A 346 -11.90 -21.87 4.53
N CYS A 347 -11.63 -20.59 4.35
CA CYS A 347 -10.35 -20.06 3.93
C CYS A 347 -9.86 -19.07 4.99
N CYS A 348 -8.56 -19.12 5.32
CA CYS A 348 -7.94 -18.24 6.29
C CYS A 348 -6.61 -17.74 5.72
N LYS A 349 -6.43 -16.42 5.66
CA LYS A 349 -5.19 -15.76 5.24
C LYS A 349 -4.67 -14.90 6.39
N ILE A 350 -3.52 -15.29 6.94
CA ILE A 350 -2.85 -14.56 8.02
C ILE A 350 -1.44 -14.20 7.57
N ARG A 351 -1.11 -12.91 7.58
CA ARG A 351 0.24 -12.44 7.27
C ARG A 351 1.12 -12.53 8.51
N GLY A 352 2.31 -13.12 8.35
CA GLY A 352 3.35 -13.18 9.39
C GLY A 352 3.42 -14.51 10.14
N ILE A 353 2.36 -15.32 10.09
CA ILE A 353 2.33 -16.69 10.59
C ILE A 353 2.18 -17.63 9.41
N THR A 354 3.07 -18.61 9.29
CA THR A 354 2.94 -19.64 8.26
C THR A 354 1.87 -20.64 8.70
N LEU A 355 0.82 -20.82 7.90
CA LEU A 355 -0.25 -21.78 8.17
C LEU A 355 0.18 -23.20 7.76
N ASN A 356 1.12 -23.77 8.51
CA ASN A 356 1.45 -25.20 8.45
C ASN A 356 0.30 -26.02 9.02
N TYR A 357 0.23 -27.33 8.76
CA TYR A 357 -0.85 -28.20 9.27
C TYR A 357 -1.12 -28.04 10.78
N LYS A 358 -0.07 -28.08 11.62
CA LYS A 358 -0.16 -27.85 13.08
C LYS A 358 -0.75 -26.47 13.40
N ASN A 359 -0.22 -25.43 12.77
CA ASN A 359 -0.65 -24.04 12.98
C ASN A 359 -2.08 -23.79 12.48
N ALA A 360 -2.51 -24.48 11.42
CA ALA A 360 -3.85 -24.36 10.87
C ALA A 360 -4.91 -25.05 11.75
N LEU A 361 -4.52 -26.02 12.58
CA LEU A 361 -5.41 -26.59 13.61
C LEU A 361 -5.68 -25.57 14.73
N GLU A 362 -4.65 -24.83 15.15
CA GLU A 362 -4.73 -23.84 16.22
C GLU A 362 -5.26 -22.46 15.76
N LEU A 363 -4.87 -22.03 14.55
CA LEU A 363 -5.32 -20.80 13.89
C LEU A 363 -6.17 -21.16 12.68
N ASN A 364 -7.46 -21.31 12.92
CA ASN A 364 -8.49 -21.55 11.92
C ASN A 364 -9.52 -20.40 11.87
N PHE A 365 -10.48 -20.51 10.96
CA PHE A 365 -11.55 -19.52 10.81
C PHE A 365 -12.34 -19.27 12.10
N ASP A 366 -12.69 -20.33 12.84
CA ASP A 366 -13.49 -20.22 14.07
C ASP A 366 -12.71 -19.52 15.18
N THR A 367 -11.43 -19.85 15.34
CA THR A 367 -10.55 -19.17 16.30
C THR A 367 -10.34 -17.69 15.94
N MET A 368 -10.20 -17.36 14.65
CA MET A 368 -10.14 -15.95 14.22
C MET A 368 -11.45 -15.22 14.51
N LYS A 369 -12.60 -15.87 14.26
CA LYS A 369 -13.92 -15.34 14.60
C LYS A 369 -14.04 -15.07 16.10
N ASP A 370 -13.58 -15.99 16.94
CA ASP A 370 -13.64 -15.83 18.39
C ASP A 370 -12.74 -14.70 18.89
N VAL A 371 -11.57 -14.49 18.28
CA VAL A 371 -10.71 -13.35 18.60
C VAL A 371 -11.37 -12.03 18.16
N VAL A 372 -12.00 -11.98 16.99
CA VAL A 372 -12.72 -10.78 16.51
C VAL A 372 -13.96 -10.46 17.35
N GLN A 373 -14.66 -11.48 17.82
CA GLN A 373 -15.80 -11.33 18.72
C GLN A 373 -15.41 -11.03 20.18
N GLY A 374 -14.11 -10.98 20.50
CA GLY A 374 -13.61 -10.70 21.84
C GLY A 374 -13.82 -11.84 22.84
N LYS A 375 -14.04 -13.08 22.37
CA LYS A 375 -14.10 -14.26 23.25
C LYS A 375 -12.70 -14.74 23.68
N THR A 376 -11.71 -14.49 22.83
CA THR A 376 -10.32 -14.89 23.04
C THR A 376 -9.39 -13.71 22.75
N ASP A 377 -8.55 -13.32 23.70
CA ASP A 377 -7.70 -12.13 23.52
C ASP A 377 -6.47 -12.37 22.62
N LYS A 378 -5.91 -13.58 22.67
CA LYS A 378 -4.68 -13.94 21.96
C LYS A 378 -4.58 -15.44 21.75
N ILE A 379 -3.99 -15.84 20.63
CA ILE A 379 -3.66 -17.22 20.32
C ILE A 379 -2.16 -17.28 20.10
N THR A 380 -1.44 -18.18 20.77
CA THR A 380 -0.01 -18.36 20.53
C THR A 380 0.20 -19.68 19.84
N VAL A 381 0.94 -19.63 18.75
CA VAL A 381 1.31 -20.80 17.95
C VAL A 381 2.81 -20.99 18.05
N THR A 382 3.23 -22.21 18.33
CA THR A 382 4.65 -22.58 18.51
C THR A 382 5.14 -23.37 17.30
N ASP A 383 6.10 -22.79 16.58
CA ASP A 383 6.85 -23.46 15.51
C ASP A 383 8.17 -23.97 16.08
N ASP A 384 8.25 -25.27 16.36
CA ASP A 384 9.38 -25.90 17.06
C ASP A 384 10.66 -25.89 16.22
N ASN A 385 10.53 -25.89 14.88
CA ASN A 385 11.63 -26.14 13.95
C ASN A 385 11.81 -25.02 12.91
N LYS A 386 11.75 -23.75 13.35
CA LYS A 386 11.93 -22.63 12.42
C LYS A 386 13.41 -22.51 12.01
N ILE A 387 13.68 -22.69 10.72
CA ILE A 387 14.98 -22.39 10.12
C ILE A 387 15.16 -20.88 10.09
N CYS A 388 16.17 -20.38 10.79
CA CYS A 388 16.53 -18.97 10.86
C CYS A 388 18.02 -18.80 10.55
N ARG A 389 18.35 -17.70 9.88
CA ARG A 389 19.74 -17.30 9.67
C ARG A 389 20.13 -16.35 10.79
N GLU A 390 21.15 -16.70 11.56
CA GLU A 390 21.68 -15.82 12.60
C GLU A 390 22.41 -14.65 11.94
N VAL A 391 21.99 -13.42 12.24
CA VAL A 391 22.45 -12.22 11.52
C VAL A 391 23.94 -11.95 11.73
N LYS A 392 24.49 -12.30 12.89
CA LYS A 392 25.90 -12.04 13.24
C LYS A 392 26.85 -13.08 12.65
N THR A 393 26.56 -14.35 12.88
CA THR A 393 27.42 -15.48 12.47
C THR A 393 27.12 -15.96 11.05
N THR A 394 25.98 -15.56 10.47
CA THR A 394 25.41 -16.06 9.22
C THR A 394 25.07 -17.56 9.21
N ASN A 395 25.20 -18.24 10.35
CA ASN A 395 24.86 -19.65 10.50
C ASN A 395 23.37 -19.89 10.33
N ILE A 396 23.03 -21.03 9.74
CA ILE A 396 21.66 -21.52 9.64
C ILE A 396 21.40 -22.35 10.90
N ILE A 397 20.48 -21.87 11.74
CA ILE A 397 20.10 -22.55 12.98
C ILE A 397 18.61 -22.87 12.95
N THR A 398 18.23 -23.96 13.59
CA THR A 398 16.84 -24.29 13.87
C THR A 398 16.52 -23.80 15.29
N ARG A 399 15.48 -22.98 15.43
CA ARG A 399 15.03 -22.48 16.73
C ARG A 399 13.52 -22.62 16.87
N ALA A 400 13.06 -22.87 18.08
CA ALA A 400 11.65 -22.73 18.42
C ALA A 400 11.26 -21.24 18.36
N GLU A 401 10.15 -20.92 17.72
CA GLU A 401 9.63 -19.57 17.60
C GLU A 401 8.14 -19.56 17.98
N ASP A 402 7.82 -18.81 19.03
CA ASP A 402 6.45 -18.56 19.43
C ASP A 402 5.91 -17.30 18.76
N LYS A 403 4.76 -17.43 18.09
CA LYS A 403 4.05 -16.30 17.50
C LYS A 403 2.68 -16.14 18.13
N THR A 404 2.48 -15.00 18.76
CA THR A 404 1.17 -14.62 19.29
C THR A 404 0.38 -13.85 18.24
N TYR A 405 -0.73 -14.44 17.80
CA TYR A 405 -1.78 -13.77 17.05
C TYR A 405 -2.67 -12.94 17.98
N LYS A 406 -2.79 -11.65 17.67
CA LYS A 406 -3.69 -10.69 18.33
C LYS A 406 -4.24 -9.76 17.26
N ILE A 407 -5.47 -9.28 17.45
CA ILE A 407 -6.01 -8.20 16.62
C ILE A 407 -5.26 -6.92 16.91
N VAL A 408 -4.56 -6.44 15.89
CA VAL A 408 -3.93 -5.12 15.87
C VAL A 408 -4.56 -4.35 14.72
N PHE A 409 -5.59 -3.57 15.04
CA PHE A 409 -6.31 -2.78 14.07
C PHE A 409 -6.14 -1.30 14.39
N ASP A 410 -5.21 -0.64 13.69
CA ASP A 410 -4.84 0.75 13.98
C ASP A 410 -4.95 1.69 12.77
N LYS A 411 -5.42 1.18 11.62
CA LYS A 411 -5.58 1.97 10.40
C LYS A 411 -6.90 2.74 10.31
N ARG A 412 -7.93 2.29 11.03
CA ARG A 412 -9.27 2.89 11.09
C ARG A 412 -9.83 2.72 12.50
N VAL A 413 -10.90 3.46 12.80
CA VAL A 413 -11.61 3.38 14.08
C VAL A 413 -12.63 2.25 14.02
N LEU A 414 -12.51 1.25 14.90
CA LEU A 414 -13.47 0.15 15.03
C LEU A 414 -14.69 0.58 15.86
N LYS A 415 -15.89 0.39 15.31
CA LYS A 415 -17.17 0.61 15.99
C LYS A 415 -17.68 -0.68 16.66
N LYS A 416 -18.65 -0.53 17.57
CA LYS A 416 -19.26 -1.65 18.32
C LYS A 416 -20.01 -2.64 17.43
N ASP A 417 -20.43 -2.22 16.24
CA ASP A 417 -21.12 -3.03 15.24
C ASP A 417 -20.18 -3.75 14.26
N TYR A 418 -18.88 -3.81 14.58
CA TYR A 418 -17.80 -4.37 13.75
C TYR A 418 -17.51 -3.59 12.46
N THR A 419 -18.19 -2.48 12.20
CA THR A 419 -17.86 -1.58 11.09
C THR A 419 -16.70 -0.66 11.48
N THR A 420 -16.08 -0.01 10.50
CA THR A 420 -14.94 0.87 10.74
C THR A 420 -15.08 2.19 10.01
N THR A 421 -14.72 3.27 10.69
CA THR A 421 -14.71 4.63 10.14
C THR A 421 -13.29 5.15 10.00
N PRO A 422 -13.01 6.03 9.02
CA PRO A 422 -11.72 6.67 8.93
C PRO A 422 -11.51 7.58 10.16
N TYR A 423 -10.25 7.79 10.54
CA TYR A 423 -9.91 8.77 11.55
C TYR A 423 -10.29 10.18 11.10
N GLY A 424 -10.86 10.98 12.01
CA GLY A 424 -11.18 12.38 11.71
C GLY A 424 -12.61 12.67 11.26
N MET A 425 -13.51 11.68 11.36
CA MET A 425 -14.95 11.81 11.06
C MET A 425 -15.68 12.70 12.07
#